data_AF-A0A954U211-F1
#
_entry.id   AF-A0A954U211-F1
#
_cell.length_a   1.000
_cell.length_b   1.000
_cell.length_c   1.000
_cell.angle_alpha   90.00
_cell.angle_beta   90.00
_cell.angle_gamma   90.00
#
_symmetry.space_group_name_H-M   'P 1'
#
loop_
_entity.id
_entity.type
_entity.pdbx_description
1 polymer ?
#
loop_
_entity_poly.entity_id
_entity_poly.type
_entity_poly.pdbx_seq_one_letter_code
_entity_poly.pdbx_strand_id
1 'polypeptide(L)'
;MLTLAQLLDDTAHDDNHEAIHASAGIVRWGELAESFAQERQRLRALAGSRLGLSFAATRSGIARLAAIQAVGAHVFLIDHGLSEDTRREWAERYELRALLDSSPNDIALSLPNTTAQAPTAEADDQAGSVTILTSGSTGEPKAVQHA
;
A
#
# COMPACT_ATOMS: atom_id res chain seq x y z
N MET A 1 17.92 -9.02 -0.88
CA MET A 1 16.96 -8.93 0.24
C MET A 1 15.62 -9.33 -0.33
N LEU A 2 14.93 -10.31 0.27
CA LEU A 2 13.59 -10.70 -0.18
C LEU A 2 12.59 -9.59 0.17
N THR A 3 11.70 -9.27 -0.77
CA THR A 3 10.61 -8.31 -0.51
C THR A 3 9.46 -8.98 0.23
N LEU A 4 8.58 -8.19 0.85
CA LEU A 4 7.37 -8.72 1.49
C LEU A 4 6.46 -9.43 0.48
N ALA A 5 6.34 -8.87 -0.74
CA ALA A 5 5.62 -9.50 -1.83
C ALA A 5 6.22 -10.86 -2.23
N GLN A 6 7.54 -10.95 -2.36
CA GLN A 6 8.22 -12.21 -2.68
C GLN A 6 8.04 -13.26 -1.58
N LEU A 7 8.05 -12.83 -0.31
CA LEU A 7 7.80 -13.72 0.83
C LEU A 7 6.36 -14.25 0.83
N LEU A 8 5.38 -13.45 0.40
CA LEU A 8 3.97 -13.87 0.33
C LEU A 8 3.63 -14.65 -0.94
N ASP A 9 4.41 -14.50 -2.00
CA ASP A 9 4.32 -15.35 -3.20
C ASP A 9 5.06 -16.70 -3.02
N ASP A 10 5.92 -16.83 -2.00
CA ASP A 10 6.58 -18.10 -1.69
C ASP A 10 5.59 -19.09 -1.09
N THR A 11 5.31 -20.17 -1.82
CA THR A 11 4.37 -21.22 -1.40
C THR A 11 4.99 -22.23 -0.43
N ALA A 12 6.24 -22.03 -0.01
CA ALA A 12 6.93 -22.94 0.91
C ALA A 12 6.56 -22.75 2.40
N HIS A 13 5.69 -21.79 2.72
CA HIS A 13 5.26 -21.52 4.09
C HIS A 13 4.17 -22.50 4.56
N ASP A 14 4.26 -22.93 5.82
CA ASP A 14 3.15 -23.63 6.46
C ASP A 14 2.02 -22.64 6.71
N ASP A 15 0.89 -22.82 6.02
CA ASP A 15 -0.30 -21.96 6.11
C ASP A 15 -0.78 -21.73 7.54
N ASN A 16 -0.51 -22.68 8.43
CA ASN A 16 -0.94 -22.61 9.83
C ASN A 16 0.03 -21.81 10.71
N HIS A 17 1.21 -21.48 10.23
CA HIS A 17 2.22 -20.78 11.02
C HIS A 17 1.78 -19.32 11.27
N GLU A 18 2.15 -18.79 12.42
CA GLU A 18 1.76 -17.45 12.87
C GLU A 18 2.57 -16.37 12.15
N ALA A 19 1.90 -15.42 11.49
CA ALA A 19 2.54 -14.36 10.71
C ALA A 19 2.50 -13.01 11.43
N ILE A 20 1.38 -12.65 12.06
CA ILE A 20 1.18 -11.37 12.74
C ILE A 20 0.53 -11.61 14.10
N HIS A 21 1.09 -11.01 15.15
CA HIS A 21 0.46 -10.89 16.47
C HIS A 21 -0.09 -9.48 16.62
N ALA A 22 -1.42 -9.34 16.60
CA ALA A 22 -2.13 -8.08 16.80
C ALA A 22 -3.00 -8.16 18.06
N SER A 23 -3.45 -7.00 18.55
CA SER A 23 -4.39 -6.94 19.68
C SER A 23 -5.72 -7.67 19.39
N ALA A 24 -6.11 -7.75 18.12
CA ALA A 24 -7.31 -8.46 17.67
C ALA A 24 -7.13 -9.99 17.55
N GLY A 25 -5.89 -10.50 17.65
CA GLY A 25 -5.58 -11.92 17.54
C GLY A 25 -4.34 -12.22 16.70
N ILE A 26 -4.16 -13.52 16.42
CA ILE A 26 -3.07 -14.05 15.61
C ILE A 26 -3.58 -14.21 14.18
N VAL A 27 -2.82 -13.72 13.22
CA VAL A 27 -3.04 -13.93 11.78
C VAL A 27 -2.03 -14.95 11.30
N ARG A 28 -2.50 -15.96 10.58
CA ARG A 28 -1.66 -17.02 10.02
C ARG A 28 -1.17 -16.70 8.62
N TRP A 29 -0.13 -17.40 8.17
CA TRP A 29 0.44 -17.21 6.83
C TRP A 29 -0.59 -17.44 5.70
N GLY A 30 -1.40 -18.50 5.78
CA GLY A 30 -2.42 -18.77 4.77
C GLY A 30 -3.44 -17.64 4.64
N GLU A 31 -3.88 -17.07 5.77
CA GLU A 31 -4.83 -15.94 5.80
C GLU A 31 -4.21 -14.65 5.22
N LEU A 32 -2.93 -14.42 5.48
CA LEU A 32 -2.21 -13.26 4.98
C LEU A 32 -1.95 -13.38 3.48
N ALA A 33 -1.56 -14.57 3.00
CA ALA A 33 -1.34 -14.87 1.59
C ALA A 33 -2.64 -14.76 0.78
N GLU A 34 -3.76 -15.26 1.31
CA GLU A 34 -5.08 -15.10 0.68
C GLU A 34 -5.45 -13.62 0.55
N SER A 35 -5.32 -12.86 1.64
CA SER A 35 -5.60 -11.42 1.62
C SER A 35 -4.69 -10.67 0.64
N PHE A 36 -3.42 -11.05 0.54
CA PHE A 36 -2.47 -10.49 -0.42
C PHE A 36 -2.87 -10.78 -1.87
N ALA A 37 -3.26 -12.03 -2.19
CA ALA A 37 -3.69 -12.41 -3.53
C ALA A 37 -4.93 -11.62 -3.98
N GLN A 38 -5.89 -11.42 -3.08
CA GLN A 38 -7.10 -10.63 -3.34
C GLN A 38 -6.76 -9.15 -3.62
N GLU A 39 -5.93 -8.54 -2.77
CA GLU A 39 -5.49 -7.15 -2.94
C GLU A 39 -4.66 -6.97 -4.22
N ARG A 40 -3.76 -7.91 -4.53
CA ARG A 40 -2.95 -7.88 -5.76
C ARG A 40 -3.84 -7.89 -6.99
N GLN A 41 -4.86 -8.75 -7.03
CA GLN A 41 -5.81 -8.79 -8.14
C GLN A 41 -6.56 -7.46 -8.28
N ARG A 42 -7.01 -6.88 -7.16
CA ARG A 42 -7.75 -5.61 -7.12
C ARG A 42 -6.93 -4.43 -7.60
N LEU A 43 -5.63 -4.41 -7.27
CA LEU A 43 -4.73 -3.29 -7.55
C LEU A 43 -4.03 -3.37 -8.90
N ARG A 44 -4.22 -4.44 -9.70
CA ARG A 44 -3.57 -4.59 -11.03
C ARG A 44 -3.76 -3.38 -11.94
N ALA A 45 -4.95 -2.78 -11.94
CA ALA A 45 -5.26 -1.60 -12.77
C ALA A 45 -4.56 -0.31 -12.31
N LEU A 46 -3.91 -0.34 -11.15
CA LEU A 46 -3.18 0.76 -10.54
C LEU A 46 -1.65 0.56 -10.58
N ALA A 47 -1.15 -0.44 -11.32
CA ALA A 47 0.27 -0.66 -11.53
C ALA A 47 0.98 0.64 -11.97
N GLY A 48 2.21 0.86 -11.48
CA GLY A 48 3.02 2.06 -11.73
C GLY A 48 2.42 3.40 -11.28
N SER A 49 1.26 3.40 -10.61
CA SER A 49 0.60 4.63 -10.17
C SER A 49 1.10 5.07 -8.78
N ARG A 50 0.90 6.35 -8.45
CA ARG A 50 1.12 6.89 -7.10
C ARG A 50 -0.12 6.69 -6.25
N LEU A 51 -0.01 5.97 -5.15
CA LEU A 51 -1.10 5.57 -4.27
C LEU A 51 -0.82 6.06 -2.86
N GLY A 52 -1.83 6.58 -2.17
CA GLY A 52 -1.76 6.78 -0.73
C GLY A 52 -2.31 5.57 -0.01
N LEU A 53 -1.61 5.11 1.03
CA LEU A 53 -2.07 4.06 1.92
C LEU A 53 -2.18 4.62 3.33
N SER A 54 -3.41 4.75 3.83
CA SER A 54 -3.70 4.96 5.25
C SER A 54 -3.34 3.67 5.97
N PHE A 55 -2.11 3.57 6.45
CA PHE A 55 -1.51 2.31 6.88
C PHE A 55 -1.80 2.01 8.35
N ALA A 56 -2.29 0.79 8.61
CA ALA A 56 -2.33 0.19 9.93
C ALA A 56 -1.63 -1.17 9.89
N ALA A 57 -0.94 -1.54 10.96
CA ALA A 57 -0.25 -2.84 11.09
C ALA A 57 -1.25 -4.00 11.35
N THR A 58 -2.21 -4.15 10.45
CA THR A 58 -3.24 -5.19 10.46
C THR A 58 -2.99 -6.17 9.31
N ARG A 59 -3.71 -7.31 9.28
CA ARG A 59 -3.70 -8.24 8.14
C ARG A 59 -3.90 -7.50 6.81
N SER A 60 -4.95 -6.70 6.73
CA SER A 60 -5.31 -5.96 5.52
C SER A 60 -4.27 -4.91 5.14
N GLY A 61 -3.73 -4.16 6.11
CA GLY A 61 -2.71 -3.15 5.84
C GLY A 61 -1.41 -3.75 5.33
N ILE A 62 -0.96 -4.86 5.92
CA ILE A 62 0.25 -5.59 5.48
C ILE A 62 0.04 -6.24 4.10
N ALA A 63 -1.07 -6.94 3.91
CA ALA A 63 -1.42 -7.55 2.63
C ALA A 63 -1.50 -6.52 1.50
N ARG A 64 -2.12 -5.36 1.77
CA ARG A 64 -2.24 -4.29 0.79
C ARG A 64 -0.91 -3.63 0.47
N LEU A 65 -0.07 -3.37 1.47
CA LEU A 65 1.28 -2.85 1.24
C LEU A 65 2.10 -3.80 0.35
N ALA A 66 2.05 -5.10 0.63
CA ALA A 66 2.69 -6.12 -0.20
C ALA A 66 2.12 -6.15 -1.62
N ALA A 67 0.80 -6.05 -1.77
CA ALA A 67 0.13 -6.03 -3.07
C ALA A 67 0.53 -4.80 -3.90
N ILE A 68 0.63 -3.62 -3.29
CA ILE A 68 1.12 -2.40 -3.94
C ILE A 68 2.55 -2.58 -4.45
N GLN A 69 3.41 -3.18 -3.63
CA GLN A 69 4.78 -3.52 -4.03
C GLN A 69 4.80 -4.50 -5.21
N ALA A 70 3.97 -5.55 -5.16
CA ALA A 70 3.88 -6.59 -6.18
C ALA A 70 3.41 -6.06 -7.54
N VAL A 71 2.56 -5.03 -7.57
CA VAL A 71 2.10 -4.39 -8.82
C VAL A 71 2.99 -3.23 -9.28
N GLY A 72 4.14 -3.00 -8.62
CA GLY A 72 5.08 -1.95 -9.00
C GLY A 72 4.53 -0.52 -8.83
N ALA A 73 3.56 -0.32 -7.93
CA ALA A 73 3.03 1.03 -7.67
C ALA A 73 3.86 1.77 -6.61
N HIS A 74 3.83 3.11 -6.67
CA HIS A 74 4.51 3.98 -5.70
C HIS A 74 3.56 4.27 -4.54
N VAL A 75 3.93 3.89 -3.32
CA VAL A 75 3.08 4.10 -2.14
C VAL A 75 3.55 5.29 -1.31
N PHE A 76 2.60 6.12 -0.88
CA PHE A 76 2.75 7.12 0.16
C PHE A 76 2.13 6.56 1.43
N LEU A 77 2.95 6.29 2.45
CA LEU A 77 2.46 5.85 3.75
C LEU A 77 1.92 7.07 4.51
N ILE A 78 0.62 7.02 4.80
CA ILE A 78 -0.12 8.06 5.48
C ILE A 78 -0.59 7.48 6.81
N ASP A 79 -0.42 8.23 7.89
CA ASP A 79 -0.87 7.79 9.22
C ASP A 79 -2.41 7.66 9.23
N HIS A 80 -2.89 6.49 9.64
CA HIS A 80 -4.32 6.22 9.75
C HIS A 80 -5.04 7.14 10.76
N GLY A 81 -4.31 7.71 11.72
CA GLY A 81 -4.84 8.59 12.75
C GLY A 81 -5.15 10.01 12.25
N LEU A 82 -4.73 10.37 11.04
CA LEU A 82 -5.07 11.66 10.43
C LEU A 82 -6.55 11.74 10.09
N SER A 83 -7.09 12.96 10.00
CA SER A 83 -8.45 13.15 9.48
C SER A 83 -8.51 12.83 7.98
N GLU A 84 -9.68 12.45 7.49
CA GLU A 84 -9.88 12.22 6.05
C GLU A 84 -9.53 13.46 5.22
N ASP A 85 -9.91 14.65 5.69
CA ASP A 85 -9.60 15.92 5.03
C ASP A 85 -8.09 16.12 4.87
N THR A 86 -7.31 15.84 5.93
CA THR A 86 -5.84 15.93 5.88
C THR A 86 -5.26 14.93 4.89
N ARG A 87 -5.79 13.69 4.87
CA ARG A 87 -5.34 12.67 3.90
C ARG A 87 -5.66 13.08 2.46
N ARG A 88 -6.81 13.71 2.23
CA ARG A 88 -7.21 14.22 0.91
C ARG A 88 -6.33 15.37 0.46
N GLU A 89 -6.04 16.32 1.35
CA GLU A 89 -5.10 17.42 1.09
C GLU A 89 -3.73 16.88 0.66
N TRP A 90 -3.21 15.87 1.37
CA TRP A 90 -1.95 15.23 1.01
C TRP A 90 -2.04 14.51 -0.33
N ALA A 91 -3.16 13.86 -0.60
CA ALA A 91 -3.35 13.15 -1.85
C ALA A 91 -3.38 14.08 -3.06
N GLU A 92 -4.00 15.25 -2.92
CA GLU A 92 -3.96 16.31 -3.93
C GLU A 92 -2.54 16.88 -4.07
N ARG A 93 -1.89 17.22 -2.95
CA ARG A 93 -0.53 17.79 -2.92
C ARG A 93 0.51 16.88 -3.57
N TYR A 94 0.39 15.56 -3.42
CA TYR A 94 1.33 14.57 -3.96
C TYR A 94 0.85 13.89 -5.24
N GLU A 95 -0.23 14.38 -5.84
CA GLU A 95 -0.82 13.88 -7.08
C GLU A 95 -1.09 12.37 -7.04
N LEU A 96 -1.67 11.91 -5.93
CA LEU A 96 -2.01 10.50 -5.76
C LEU A 96 -3.22 10.16 -6.63
N ARG A 97 -3.16 9.00 -7.28
CA ARG A 97 -4.25 8.47 -8.12
C ARG A 97 -5.41 7.95 -7.27
N ALA A 98 -5.10 7.38 -6.12
CA ALA A 98 -6.10 6.85 -5.19
C ALA A 98 -5.60 6.91 -3.75
N LEU A 99 -6.56 7.03 -2.83
CA LEU A 99 -6.36 6.80 -1.40
C LEU A 99 -6.95 5.45 -1.01
N LEU A 100 -6.13 4.61 -0.38
CA LEU A 100 -6.47 3.28 0.08
C LEU A 100 -6.53 3.27 1.61
N ASP A 101 -7.62 2.77 2.19
CA ASP A 101 -7.76 2.62 3.64
C ASP A 101 -7.48 1.19 4.09
N SER A 102 -6.70 0.96 5.14
CA SER A 102 -6.41 -0.40 5.63
C SER A 102 -7.64 -1.23 6.06
N SER A 103 -8.85 -0.68 6.05
CA SER A 103 -10.11 -1.43 6.21
C SER A 103 -10.37 -2.45 5.09
N PRO A 104 -10.83 -3.68 5.41
CA PRO A 104 -11.08 -4.75 4.43
C PRO A 104 -12.22 -4.44 3.45
N ASN A 105 -13.17 -3.56 3.81
CA ASN A 105 -14.35 -3.27 2.99
C ASN A 105 -14.23 -1.98 2.18
N ASP A 106 -13.13 -1.22 2.33
CA ASP A 106 -13.10 0.11 1.73
C ASP A 106 -12.85 0.08 0.23
N ILE A 107 -13.66 0.87 -0.47
CA ILE A 107 -13.50 1.20 -1.87
C ILE A 107 -12.37 2.22 -1.94
N ALA A 108 -11.36 1.97 -2.77
CA ALA A 108 -10.34 2.97 -3.07
C ALA A 108 -11.05 4.28 -3.45
N LEU A 109 -10.78 5.36 -2.71
CA LEU A 109 -11.25 6.68 -3.09
C LEU A 109 -10.45 7.08 -4.33
N SER A 110 -11.03 6.81 -5.50
CA SER A 110 -10.54 7.33 -6.77
C SER A 110 -10.67 8.84 -6.71
N LEU A 111 -9.54 9.54 -6.77
CA LEU A 111 -9.53 10.99 -6.68
C LEU A 111 -9.94 11.56 -8.05
N PRO A 112 -11.03 12.36 -8.12
CA PRO A 112 -11.66 12.73 -9.39
C PRO A 112 -10.81 13.62 -10.30
N ASN A 113 -9.68 14.15 -9.81
CA ASN A 113 -8.89 15.15 -10.54
C ASN A 113 -7.48 14.69 -10.95
N THR A 114 -7.06 13.46 -10.65
CA THR A 114 -5.73 13.00 -11.04
C THR A 114 -5.74 12.50 -12.48
N THR A 115 -5.36 13.35 -13.42
CA THR A 115 -5.07 13.02 -14.84
C THR A 115 -3.80 12.17 -15.00
N ALA A 116 -3.50 11.32 -14.01
CA ALA A 116 -2.41 10.36 -14.10
C ALA A 116 -2.78 9.34 -15.19
N GLN A 117 -2.19 9.49 -16.37
CA GLN A 117 -2.24 8.48 -17.42
C GLN A 117 -1.87 7.13 -16.79
N ALA A 118 -2.72 6.12 -17.01
CA ALA A 118 -2.34 4.75 -16.70
C ALA A 118 -1.03 4.47 -17.44
N PRO A 119 0.02 3.98 -16.76
CA PRO A 119 1.23 3.62 -17.46
C PRO A 119 0.87 2.58 -18.53
N THR A 120 1.34 2.83 -19.74
CA THR A 120 1.30 1.86 -20.83
C THR A 120 1.91 0.54 -20.34
N ALA A 121 1.35 -0.57 -20.80
CA ALA A 121 1.53 -1.94 -20.29
C ALA A 121 2.96 -2.53 -20.40
N GLU A 122 4.01 -1.70 -20.37
CA GLU A 122 5.42 -2.07 -20.37
C GLU A 122 6.07 -1.92 -18.98
N ALA A 123 5.27 -1.75 -17.91
CA ALA A 123 5.75 -1.58 -16.53
C ALA A 123 6.19 -2.90 -15.85
N ASP A 124 6.75 -3.85 -16.61
CA ASP A 124 7.23 -5.13 -16.07
C ASP A 124 8.57 -5.00 -15.31
N ASP A 125 9.16 -3.79 -15.28
CA ASP A 125 10.51 -3.57 -14.73
C ASP A 125 10.66 -2.31 -13.84
N GLN A 126 9.57 -1.60 -13.51
CA GLN A 126 9.65 -0.50 -12.54
C GLN A 126 9.43 -1.01 -11.12
N ALA A 127 10.50 -1.04 -10.33
CA ALA A 127 10.43 -1.24 -8.89
C ALA A 127 9.59 -0.11 -8.27
N GLY A 128 8.44 -0.48 -7.70
CA GLY A 128 7.62 0.45 -6.90
C GLY A 128 8.43 1.02 -5.75
N SER A 129 8.07 2.22 -5.27
CA SER A 129 8.79 2.91 -4.19
C SER A 129 7.89 3.22 -3.00
N VAL A 130 8.46 3.28 -1.80
CA VAL A 130 7.79 3.70 -0.58
C VAL A 130 8.19 5.14 -0.24
N THR A 131 7.21 6.01 -0.04
CA THR A 131 7.40 7.38 0.41
C THR A 131 6.84 7.56 1.81
N ILE A 132 7.65 8.07 2.74
CA ILE A 132 7.29 8.35 4.12
C ILE A 132 7.38 9.85 4.37
N LEU A 133 6.35 10.41 5.01
CA LEU A 133 6.35 11.79 5.44
C LEU A 133 7.02 11.91 6.81
N THR A 134 8.06 12.73 6.87
CA THR A 134 8.85 13.00 8.08
C THR A 134 8.59 14.42 8.55
N SER A 135 8.70 14.67 9.86
CA SER A 135 8.57 16.03 10.39
C SER A 135 9.67 16.92 9.82
N GLY A 136 9.28 17.98 9.11
CA GLY A 136 10.24 18.96 8.63
C GLY A 136 10.57 19.96 9.72
N SER A 137 11.84 20.31 9.82
CA SER A 137 12.35 21.36 10.72
C SER A 137 11.75 22.75 10.45
N THR A 138 11.07 22.94 9.32
CA THR A 138 10.43 24.20 8.88
C THR A 138 8.91 24.21 9.09
N GLY A 139 8.35 23.18 9.74
CA GLY A 139 6.90 23.04 9.99
C GLY A 139 6.15 22.30 8.89
N GLU A 140 6.69 22.20 7.67
CA GLU A 140 6.12 21.40 6.59
C GLU A 140 6.72 19.99 6.52
N PRO A 141 5.92 18.91 6.38
CA PRO A 141 6.43 17.55 6.26
C PRO A 141 7.32 17.35 5.02
N LYS A 142 8.41 16.59 5.16
CA LYS A 142 9.29 16.20 4.05
C LYS A 142 8.98 14.78 3.59
N ALA A 143 8.79 14.60 2.29
CA ALA A 143 8.61 13.28 1.67
C ALA A 143 9.97 12.63 1.38
N VAL A 144 10.24 11.50 2.01
CA VAL A 144 11.45 10.69 1.80
C VAL A 144 11.08 9.42 1.04
N GLN A 145 11.72 9.20 -0.10
CA GLN A 145 11.47 8.05 -0.98
C GLN A 145 12.52 6.96 -0.77
N HIS A 146 12.06 5.71 -0.73
CA HIS A 146 12.85 4.49 -0.66
C HIS A 146 12.45 3.57 -1.83
N ALA A 147 13.44 3.03 -2.54
CA ALA A 147 13.26 2.06 -3.62
C ALA A 147 13.70 0.67 -3.17
#